data_AF-A0A943GBW7-F1
#
_entry.id   AF-A0A943GBW7-F1
#
_cell.length_a   1.000
_cell.length_b   1.000
_cell.length_c   1.000
_cell.angle_alpha   90.00
_cell.angle_beta   90.00
_cell.angle_gamma   90.00
#
_symmetry.space_group_name_H-M   'P 1'
#
loop_
_entity.id
_entity.type
_entity.pdbx_description
1 polymer ?
#
loop_
_entity_poly.entity_id
_entity_poly.type
_entity_poly.pdbx_seq_one_letter_code
_entity_poly.pdbx_strand_id
1 'polypeptide(L)'
;MYNTSNPAELYSGTTWELLATDKYLKSTTGTPLSSGGSNSFTISKANLPAVKVQLESFSVTTQPHTHPIYGGEGRNGIAGFVADYLQSRSTTGYKLCDTQNGGGANTGTASPYTQNLGSGTAISINPTYITIRAWKRLS
;
A
#
# COMPACT_ATOMS: atom_id res chain seq x y z
N MET A 1 19.45 15.54 -43.82
CA MET A 1 19.19 14.09 -43.82
C MET A 1 20.42 13.41 -43.24
N TYR A 2 20.27 12.48 -42.29
CA TYR A 2 21.38 11.68 -41.77
C TYR A 2 21.48 10.37 -42.57
N ASN A 3 22.71 9.90 -42.81
CA ASN A 3 22.94 8.66 -43.55
C ASN A 3 22.49 7.45 -42.70
N THR A 4 21.68 6.58 -43.28
CA THR A 4 21.18 5.35 -42.64
C THR A 4 21.78 4.08 -43.23
N SER A 5 22.52 4.16 -44.33
CA SER A 5 23.11 3.01 -45.00
C SER A 5 24.12 2.25 -44.13
N ASN A 6 24.40 1.00 -44.52
CA ASN A 6 25.48 0.24 -43.91
C ASN A 6 26.82 0.94 -44.22
N PRO A 7 27.70 1.16 -43.23
CA PRO A 7 29.01 1.78 -43.48
C PRO A 7 29.87 1.04 -44.53
N ALA A 8 29.63 -0.24 -44.79
CA ALA A 8 30.30 -0.99 -45.87
C ALA A 8 30.08 -0.39 -47.26
N GLU A 9 29.01 0.39 -47.48
CA GLU A 9 28.76 1.11 -48.74
C GLU A 9 29.77 2.25 -48.96
N LEU A 10 30.29 2.85 -47.87
CA LEU A 10 31.28 3.91 -47.90
C LEU A 10 32.71 3.38 -47.73
N TYR A 11 32.86 2.29 -46.98
CA TYR A 11 34.14 1.68 -46.64
C TYR A 11 34.22 0.27 -47.24
N SER A 12 34.55 0.19 -48.53
CA SER A 12 34.65 -1.08 -49.24
C SER A 12 35.63 -2.06 -48.57
N GLY A 13 35.30 -3.35 -48.61
CA GLY A 13 36.12 -4.41 -47.99
C GLY A 13 35.99 -4.51 -46.46
N THR A 14 35.08 -3.76 -45.84
CA THR A 14 34.78 -3.87 -44.41
C THR A 14 33.45 -4.55 -44.16
N THR A 15 33.31 -5.16 -42.99
CA THR A 15 32.04 -5.75 -42.55
C THR A 15 31.58 -5.09 -41.25
N TRP A 16 30.28 -4.77 -41.17
CA TRP A 16 29.67 -4.06 -40.04
C TRP A 16 28.39 -4.73 -39.58
N GLU A 17 28.18 -4.72 -38.28
CA GLU A 17 26.97 -5.19 -37.60
C GLU A 17 26.28 -3.99 -36.95
N LEU A 18 24.97 -3.87 -37.13
CA LEU A 18 24.19 -2.83 -36.45
C LEU A 18 24.11 -3.15 -34.95
N LEU A 19 24.42 -2.17 -34.10
CA LEU A 19 24.23 -2.32 -32.66
C LEU A 19 22.75 -2.30 -32.28
N ALA A 20 22.41 -2.95 -31.16
CA ALA A 20 21.04 -3.01 -30.65
C ALA A 20 20.42 -1.61 -30.50
N THR A 21 19.16 -1.48 -30.91
CA THR A 21 18.37 -0.25 -30.78
C THR A 21 17.93 -0.01 -29.34
N ASP A 22 17.57 1.23 -29.03
CA ASP A 22 17.00 1.64 -27.72
C ASP A 22 17.89 1.30 -26.53
N LYS A 23 19.21 1.43 -26.71
CA LYS A 23 20.23 1.26 -25.68
C LYS A 23 21.09 2.52 -25.53
N TYR A 24 21.46 2.82 -24.29
CA TYR A 24 22.47 3.81 -23.97
C TYR A 24 23.87 3.19 -24.06
N LEU A 25 24.81 3.93 -24.64
CA LEU A 25 26.22 3.55 -24.63
C LEU A 25 26.85 3.98 -23.30
N LYS A 26 27.44 3.03 -22.59
CA LYS A 26 28.22 3.26 -21.38
C LYS A 26 29.61 2.66 -21.57
N SER A 27 30.64 3.44 -21.21
CA SER A 27 32.02 2.93 -21.18
C SER A 27 32.19 1.87 -20.09
N THR A 28 32.97 0.84 -20.38
CA THR A 28 33.25 -0.26 -19.44
C THR A 28 34.71 -0.68 -19.53
N THR A 29 35.27 -1.10 -18.40
CA THR A 29 36.53 -1.85 -18.32
C THR A 29 36.31 -3.37 -18.27
N GLY A 30 35.04 -3.81 -18.14
CA GLY A 30 34.64 -5.21 -18.13
C GLY A 30 34.30 -5.75 -19.53
N THR A 31 33.45 -6.78 -19.60
CA THR A 31 33.04 -7.41 -20.86
C THR A 31 32.33 -6.40 -21.78
N PRO A 32 32.89 -6.10 -22.98
CA PRO A 32 32.25 -5.21 -23.95
C PRO A 32 30.91 -5.78 -24.43
N LEU A 33 30.01 -4.89 -24.83
CA LEU A 33 28.68 -5.24 -25.38
C LEU A 33 27.76 -6.01 -24.42
N SER A 34 28.10 -6.12 -23.15
CA SER A 34 27.16 -6.57 -22.12
C SER A 34 25.96 -5.61 -22.05
N SER A 35 24.76 -6.17 -21.86
CA SER A 35 23.51 -5.41 -21.84
C SER A 35 22.75 -5.62 -20.52
N GLY A 36 22.00 -4.60 -20.12
CA GLY A 36 21.20 -4.61 -18.90
C GLY A 36 20.39 -3.33 -18.75
N GLY A 37 19.70 -3.18 -17.61
CA GLY A 37 18.86 -2.03 -17.31
C GLY A 37 17.39 -2.22 -17.67
N SER A 38 16.57 -1.24 -17.28
CA SER A 38 15.13 -1.16 -17.54
C SER A 38 14.77 0.30 -17.86
N ASN A 39 13.69 0.50 -18.61
CA ASN A 39 13.13 1.82 -18.92
C ASN A 39 11.99 2.22 -17.97
N SER A 40 11.60 1.31 -17.08
CA SER A 40 10.56 1.53 -16.08
C SER A 40 10.85 0.82 -14.77
N PHE A 41 10.34 1.38 -13.68
CA PHE A 41 10.46 0.79 -12.35
C PHE A 41 9.12 0.86 -11.61
N THR A 42 8.68 -0.27 -11.05
CA THR A 42 7.50 -0.35 -10.20
C THR A 42 7.93 -0.33 -8.75
N ILE A 43 7.47 0.65 -7.98
CA ILE A 43 7.77 0.75 -6.55
C ILE A 43 7.03 -0.37 -5.81
N SER A 44 7.78 -1.20 -5.09
CA SER A 44 7.26 -2.22 -4.19
C SER A 44 7.33 -1.78 -2.73
N LYS A 45 6.68 -2.52 -1.83
CA LYS A 45 6.75 -2.30 -0.38
C LYS A 45 8.18 -2.21 0.15
N ALA A 46 9.09 -3.03 -0.39
CA ALA A 46 10.50 -3.04 0.03
C ALA A 46 11.27 -1.78 -0.39
N ASN A 47 10.75 -1.00 -1.34
CA ASN A 47 11.37 0.25 -1.80
C ASN A 47 10.92 1.48 -0.99
N LEU A 48 9.93 1.33 -0.10
CA LEU A 48 9.40 2.43 0.68
C LEU A 48 10.24 2.67 1.94
N PRO A 49 10.46 3.93 2.36
CA PRO A 49 11.09 4.22 3.64
C PRO A 49 10.32 3.62 4.81
N ALA A 50 11.05 3.14 5.83
CA ALA A 50 10.47 2.58 7.05
C ALA A 50 10.02 3.67 8.04
N VAL A 51 9.21 4.61 7.57
CA VAL A 51 8.68 5.72 8.38
C VAL A 51 7.18 5.53 8.63
N LYS A 52 6.74 5.89 9.83
CA LYS A 52 5.30 5.93 10.14
C LYS A 52 4.70 7.17 9.48
N VAL A 53 3.83 6.97 8.50
CA VAL A 53 3.03 8.05 7.92
C VAL A 53 1.75 8.14 8.73
N GLN A 54 1.51 9.32 9.32
CA GLN A 54 0.25 9.59 10.01
C GLN A 54 -0.85 9.79 8.96
N LEU A 55 -1.94 9.04 9.09
CA LEU A 55 -3.12 9.19 8.24
C LEU A 55 -3.89 10.46 8.61
N GLU A 56 -4.79 10.90 7.72
CA GLU A 56 -5.86 11.84 8.08
C GLU A 56 -6.55 11.37 9.36
N SER A 57 -6.92 12.31 10.23
CA SER A 57 -7.59 12.01 11.50
C SER A 57 -8.82 11.15 11.24
N PHE A 58 -8.86 9.93 11.79
CA PHE A 58 -10.05 9.09 11.79
C PHE A 58 -10.66 9.05 13.19
N SER A 59 -11.98 8.99 13.26
CA SER A 59 -12.72 8.78 14.50
C SER A 59 -13.54 7.51 14.39
N VAL A 60 -13.42 6.62 15.37
CA VAL A 60 -14.35 5.49 15.54
C VAL A 60 -15.30 5.85 16.65
N THR A 61 -16.55 6.09 16.29
CA THR A 61 -17.64 6.35 17.22
C THR A 61 -18.42 5.07 17.43
N THR A 62 -18.53 4.62 18.68
CA THR A 62 -19.46 3.56 19.04
C THR A 62 -20.85 4.15 19.15
N GLN A 63 -21.85 3.47 18.56
CA GLN A 63 -23.23 3.89 18.72
C GLN A 63 -23.63 3.81 20.21
N PRO A 64 -24.45 4.76 20.69
CA PRO A 64 -25.03 4.67 22.02
C PRO A 64 -25.73 3.31 22.21
N HIS A 65 -25.44 2.61 23.30
CA HIS A 65 -25.99 1.30 23.63
C HIS A 65 -26.20 1.16 25.15
N THR A 66 -26.99 0.17 25.53
CA THR A 66 -27.20 -0.23 26.92
C THR A 66 -26.77 -1.68 27.12
N HIS A 67 -26.40 -2.04 28.35
CA HIS A 67 -26.14 -3.42 28.72
C HIS A 67 -27.27 -3.94 29.62
N PRO A 68 -27.80 -5.15 29.36
CA PRO A 68 -28.79 -5.75 30.25
C PRO A 68 -28.11 -6.11 31.58
N ILE A 69 -28.75 -5.74 32.68
CA ILE A 69 -28.36 -6.11 34.03
C ILE A 69 -29.14 -7.37 34.40
N TYR A 70 -28.41 -8.47 34.60
CA TYR A 70 -28.99 -9.71 35.10
C TYR A 70 -28.93 -9.74 36.63
N GLY A 71 -30.07 -9.54 37.28
CA GLY A 71 -30.25 -9.85 38.70
C GLY A 71 -30.46 -11.35 38.86
N GLY A 72 -29.41 -12.11 39.14
CA GLY A 72 -29.55 -13.52 39.51
C GLY A 72 -29.97 -13.64 40.97
N GLU A 73 -31.03 -14.39 41.25
CA GLU A 73 -31.31 -14.87 42.60
C GLU A 73 -30.25 -15.91 42.98
N GLY A 74 -29.17 -15.45 43.61
CA GLY A 74 -28.28 -16.36 44.32
C GLY A 74 -29.08 -17.05 45.42
N ARG A 75 -29.21 -18.39 45.36
CA ARG A 75 -29.87 -19.24 46.37
C ARG A 75 -29.34 -19.10 47.81
N ASN A 76 -28.38 -18.20 48.06
CA ASN A 76 -27.87 -17.86 49.38
C ASN A 76 -27.64 -16.34 49.51
N GLY A 77 -28.72 -15.60 49.69
CA GLY A 77 -28.80 -14.54 50.72
C GLY A 77 -28.00 -13.24 50.55
N ILE A 78 -27.21 -13.02 49.51
CA ILE A 78 -26.53 -11.72 49.31
C ILE A 78 -26.57 -11.30 47.83
N ALA A 79 -27.73 -10.79 47.41
CA ALA A 79 -27.85 -9.82 46.31
C ALA A 79 -29.19 -9.03 46.39
N GLY A 80 -29.78 -8.92 47.59
CA GLY A 80 -31.10 -8.31 47.78
C GLY A 80 -31.15 -6.82 47.48
N PHE A 81 -30.04 -6.10 47.53
CA PHE A 81 -30.12 -4.63 47.40
C PHE A 81 -30.46 -4.16 45.97
N VAL A 82 -30.08 -4.93 44.95
CA VAL A 82 -30.33 -4.56 43.55
C VAL A 82 -31.62 -5.21 43.05
N ALA A 83 -31.85 -6.48 43.39
CA ALA A 83 -33.06 -7.21 43.00
C ALA A 83 -34.33 -6.61 43.64
N ASP A 84 -34.31 -6.26 44.92
CA ASP A 84 -35.50 -5.79 45.65
C ASP A 84 -35.90 -4.36 45.26
N TYR A 85 -34.91 -3.49 44.98
CA TYR A 85 -35.17 -2.14 44.43
C TYR A 85 -35.80 -2.20 43.03
N LEU A 86 -35.40 -3.17 42.20
CA LEU A 86 -35.94 -3.39 40.85
C LEU A 86 -37.31 -4.10 40.85
N GLN A 87 -37.52 -5.04 41.77
CA GLN A 87 -38.79 -5.77 41.93
C GLN A 87 -39.91 -4.88 42.48
N SER A 88 -39.59 -3.90 43.33
CA SER A 88 -40.59 -2.97 43.91
C SER A 88 -41.37 -2.11 42.89
N ARG A 89 -40.96 -2.08 41.61
CA ARG A 89 -41.58 -1.28 40.54
C ARG A 89 -42.24 -2.12 39.44
N SER A 90 -42.43 -3.42 39.64
CA SER A 90 -43.09 -4.29 38.64
C SER A 90 -44.04 -5.31 39.29
N THR A 91 -45.35 -5.10 39.11
CA THR A 91 -46.40 -6.08 39.47
C THR A 91 -46.51 -7.26 38.49
N THR A 92 -45.65 -7.33 37.47
CA THR A 92 -45.73 -8.37 36.43
C THR A 92 -44.33 -8.75 35.93
N GLY A 93 -43.80 -9.87 36.43
CA GLY A 93 -42.67 -10.60 35.84
C GLY A 93 -41.29 -9.90 35.87
N TYR A 94 -40.24 -10.71 35.79
CA TYR A 94 -38.84 -10.29 35.71
C TYR A 94 -38.66 -9.19 34.65
N LYS A 95 -38.43 -7.94 35.06
CA LYS A 95 -38.00 -6.89 34.14
C LYS A 95 -36.48 -6.95 33.98
N LEU A 96 -36.02 -7.22 32.77
CA LEU A 96 -34.66 -6.89 32.36
C LEU A 96 -34.52 -5.38 32.54
N CYS A 97 -33.58 -4.95 33.37
CA CYS A 97 -33.22 -3.55 33.49
C CYS A 97 -31.92 -3.32 32.72
N ASP A 98 -31.85 -2.20 32.04
CA ASP A 98 -30.68 -1.81 31.28
C ASP A 98 -29.85 -0.82 32.10
N THR A 99 -28.53 -0.82 31.89
CA THR A 99 -27.67 0.27 32.37
C THR A 99 -28.12 1.61 31.78
N GLN A 100 -27.70 2.72 32.39
CA GLN A 100 -27.74 4.01 31.71
C GLN A 100 -26.99 3.94 30.37
N ASN A 101 -27.37 4.79 29.42
CA ASN A 101 -26.78 4.82 28.08
C ASN A 101 -25.25 4.98 28.15
N GLY A 102 -24.53 4.06 27.52
CA GLY A 102 -23.08 4.11 27.31
C GLY A 102 -22.74 4.16 25.82
N GLY A 103 -21.57 4.70 25.48
CA GLY A 103 -21.17 4.95 24.08
C GLY A 103 -21.38 6.40 23.66
N GLY A 104 -21.27 6.71 22.37
CA GLY A 104 -21.32 8.09 21.85
C GLY A 104 -20.03 8.89 22.04
N ALA A 105 -18.99 8.29 22.62
CA ALA A 105 -17.63 8.83 22.69
C ALA A 105 -16.68 8.03 21.79
N ASN A 106 -15.54 8.63 21.42
CA ASN A 106 -14.48 7.92 20.70
C ASN A 106 -13.79 6.94 21.65
N THR A 107 -14.04 5.63 21.51
CA THR A 107 -13.59 4.61 22.50
C THR A 107 -12.60 3.58 21.95
N GLY A 108 -11.85 3.86 20.88
CA GLY A 108 -10.90 2.86 20.40
C GLY A 108 -9.80 3.40 19.50
N THR A 109 -8.59 2.92 19.75
CA THR A 109 -7.53 2.86 18.74
C THR A 109 -7.96 1.84 17.67
N ALA A 110 -8.61 2.30 16.61
CA ALA A 110 -8.61 1.54 15.36
C ALA A 110 -7.30 1.82 14.62
N SER A 111 -6.85 0.90 13.80
CA SER A 111 -5.75 1.15 12.87
C SER A 111 -6.24 0.73 11.49
N PRO A 112 -7.21 1.48 10.91
CA PRO A 112 -7.68 1.18 9.56
C PRO A 112 -6.47 1.13 8.63
N TYR A 113 -6.42 0.12 7.77
CA TYR A 113 -5.35 0.01 6.79
C TYR A 113 -5.33 1.29 5.93
N THR A 114 -4.12 1.72 5.57
CA THR A 114 -3.94 2.77 4.56
C THR A 114 -4.70 2.38 3.30
N GLN A 115 -5.41 3.31 2.66
CA GLN A 115 -5.78 3.15 1.26
C GLN A 115 -4.51 2.92 0.42
N ASN A 116 -4.61 2.29 -0.75
CA ASN A 116 -3.46 2.03 -1.63
C ASN A 116 -2.61 3.31 -1.76
N LEU A 117 -1.41 3.32 -1.15
CA LEU A 117 -0.50 4.47 -1.11
C LEU A 117 0.26 4.68 -2.43
N GLY A 118 -0.32 4.26 -3.55
CA GLY A 118 0.28 4.37 -4.87
C GLY A 118 -0.67 3.85 -5.93
N SER A 119 -0.45 4.29 -7.17
CA SER A 119 -1.25 3.87 -8.32
C SER A 119 -0.86 2.46 -8.82
N GLY A 120 0.24 1.89 -8.33
CA GLY A 120 0.85 0.67 -8.90
C GLY A 120 1.40 0.87 -10.32
N THR A 121 1.30 2.09 -10.87
CA THR A 121 1.80 2.43 -12.20
C THR A 121 3.32 2.49 -12.16
N ALA A 122 3.95 1.85 -13.13
CA ALA A 122 5.40 1.92 -13.29
C ALA A 122 5.83 3.36 -13.62
N ILE A 123 6.90 3.82 -12.98
CA ILE A 123 7.51 5.11 -13.27
C ILE A 123 8.46 4.92 -14.45
N SER A 124 8.36 5.79 -15.46
CA SER A 124 9.35 5.82 -16.55
C SER A 124 10.66 6.42 -16.05
N ILE A 125 11.76 5.73 -16.34
CA ILE A 125 13.12 6.17 -16.00
C ILE A 125 13.95 6.45 -17.26
N ASN A 126 13.27 6.77 -18.37
CA ASN A 126 13.94 7.17 -19.62
C ASN A 126 14.52 8.58 -19.45
N PRO A 127 15.86 8.75 -19.46
CA PRO A 127 16.44 10.09 -19.52
C PRO A 127 16.17 10.72 -20.89
N THR A 128 16.40 12.02 -21.02
CA THR A 128 16.41 12.67 -22.34
C THR A 128 17.51 12.07 -23.21
N TYR A 129 17.21 11.73 -24.46
CA TYR A 129 18.14 11.05 -25.36
C TYR A 129 18.12 11.61 -26.78
N ILE A 130 19.20 11.33 -27.50
CA ILE A 130 19.28 11.46 -28.95
C ILE A 130 19.31 10.05 -29.56
N THR A 131 18.65 9.87 -30.69
CA THR A 131 18.66 8.60 -31.43
C THR A 131 19.74 8.63 -32.50
N ILE A 132 20.64 7.64 -32.48
CA ILE A 132 21.67 7.46 -33.50
C ILE A 132 21.62 6.03 -34.05
N ARG A 133 22.11 5.84 -35.27
CA ARG A 133 22.33 4.52 -35.85
C ARG A 133 23.80 4.13 -35.66
N ALA A 134 24.08 3.27 -34.68
CA ALA A 134 25.43 2.88 -34.32
C ALA A 134 25.80 1.50 -34.89
N TRP A 135 27.02 1.38 -35.42
CA TRP A 135 27.51 0.17 -36.07
C TRP A 135 28.82 -0.29 -35.44
N LYS A 136 29.01 -1.62 -35.34
CA LYS A 136 30.23 -2.29 -34.88
C LYS A 136 30.93 -2.92 -36.07
N ARG A 137 32.20 -2.59 -36.29
CA ARG A 137 33.02 -3.23 -37.33
C ARG A 137 33.41 -4.64 -36.89
N LEU A 138 33.36 -5.59 -37.82
CA LEU A 138 33.77 -6.99 -37.60
C LEU A 138 35.11 -7.32 -38.27
N SER A 139 35.34 -6.78 -39.48
CA SER A 139 36.60 -6.87 -40.23
C SER A 139 36.85 -5.62 -41.08
#